data_AF-A0A9E1S2I3-F1
#
_entry.id   AF-A0A9E1S2I3-F1
#
_cell.length_a   1.000
_cell.length_b   1.000
_cell.length_c   1.000
_cell.angle_alpha   90.00
_cell.angle_beta   90.00
_cell.angle_gamma   90.00
#
_symmetry.space_group_name_H-M   'P 1'
#
loop_
_entity.id
_entity.type
_entity.pdbx_description
1 polymer ?
#
loop_
_entity_poly.entity_id
_entity_poly.type
_entity_poly.pdbx_seq_one_letter_code
_entity_poly.pdbx_strand_id
1 'polypeptide(L)'
;MTDQPTPEEQAKVIGNRIGLLLHTASLPDDVKQAFVSLIPDMTPEQIDMLIAILEKNVAGAPEIEAREFVKSIELANDAYTKERKDLEAQTMAELDEVEDILNQLEQ
;
A
#
# COMPACT_ATOMS: atom_id res chain seq x y z
N MET A 1 -31.17 -14.12 -11.84
CA MET A 1 -30.37 -12.89 -11.78
C MET A 1 -29.23 -13.20 -10.84
N THR A 2 -28.01 -13.31 -11.34
CA THR A 2 -26.83 -13.52 -10.49
C THR A 2 -26.45 -12.18 -9.90
N ASP A 3 -26.79 -11.97 -8.63
CA ASP A 3 -26.31 -10.81 -7.86
C ASP A 3 -24.78 -10.92 -7.77
N GLN A 4 -24.10 -10.16 -8.62
CA GLN A 4 -22.67 -9.97 -8.54
C GLN A 4 -22.39 -9.18 -7.26
N PRO A 5 -21.43 -9.61 -6.42
CA PRO A 5 -21.08 -8.88 -5.21
C PRO A 5 -20.64 -7.47 -5.57
N THR A 6 -21.13 -6.50 -4.81
CA THR A 6 -20.75 -5.10 -4.96
C THR A 6 -19.25 -4.91 -4.73
N PRO A 7 -18.63 -3.85 -5.28
CA PRO A 7 -17.22 -3.54 -5.03
C PRO A 7 -16.88 -3.44 -3.53
N GLU A 8 -17.81 -2.94 -2.72
CA GLU A 8 -17.62 -2.84 -1.27
C GLU A 8 -17.61 -4.22 -0.59
N GLU A 9 -18.47 -5.15 -1.02
CA GLU A 9 -18.48 -6.52 -0.52
C GLU A 9 -17.20 -7.27 -0.92
N GLN A 10 -16.71 -7.04 -2.14
CA GLN A 10 -15.43 -7.60 -2.61
C GLN A 10 -14.26 -7.06 -1.78
N ALA A 11 -14.23 -5.75 -1.53
CA ALA A 11 -13.21 -5.12 -0.69
C ALA A 11 -13.23 -5.66 0.75
N LYS A 12 -14.42 -5.89 1.33
CA LYS A 12 -14.56 -6.51 2.65
C LYS A 12 -14.01 -7.94 2.70
N VAL A 13 -14.28 -8.75 1.67
CA VAL A 13 -13.74 -10.11 1.59
C VAL A 13 -12.21 -10.10 1.50
N ILE A 14 -11.65 -9.22 0.67
CA ILE A 14 -10.20 -9.07 0.51
C ILE A 14 -9.57 -8.59 1.83
N GLY A 15 -10.12 -7.55 2.46
CA GLY A 15 -9.63 -7.02 3.74
C GLY A 15 -9.66 -8.06 4.86
N ASN A 16 -10.73 -8.86 4.96
CA ASN A 16 -10.82 -9.94 5.93
C ASN A 16 -9.76 -11.03 5.69
N ARG A 17 -9.50 -11.37 4.42
CA ARG A 17 -8.45 -12.34 4.06
C ARG A 17 -7.06 -11.83 4.43
N ILE A 18 -6.74 -10.58 4.10
CA ILE A 18 -5.45 -9.97 4.46
C ILE A 18 -5.29 -9.91 5.98
N GLY A 19 -6.32 -9.49 6.71
CA GLY A 19 -6.29 -9.43 8.17
C GLY A 19 -6.03 -10.80 8.80
N LEU A 20 -6.68 -11.85 8.30
CA LEU A 20 -6.44 -13.22 8.75
C LEU A 20 -5.00 -13.66 8.47
N LEU A 21 -4.51 -13.42 7.26
CA LEU A 21 -3.16 -13.80 6.83
C LEU A 21 -2.07 -13.06 7.61
N LEU A 22 -2.25 -11.76 7.88
CA LEU A 22 -1.35 -10.99 8.74
C LEU A 22 -1.38 -11.49 10.18
N HIS A 23 -2.55 -11.84 10.70
CA HIS A 23 -2.68 -12.36 12.06
C HIS A 23 -1.93 -13.70 12.22
N THR A 24 -2.08 -14.60 11.25
CA THR A 24 -1.47 -15.94 11.29
C THR A 24 -0.02 -15.97 10.81
N ALA A 25 0.46 -14.94 10.11
CA ALA A 25 1.84 -14.84 9.69
C ALA A 25 2.79 -14.77 10.90
N SER A 26 3.89 -15.52 10.83
CA SER A 26 5.00 -15.46 11.79
C SER A 26 5.88 -14.24 11.55
N LEU A 27 5.26 -13.06 11.52
CA LEU A 27 5.91 -11.77 11.37
C LEU A 27 5.89 -11.02 12.70
N PRO A 28 6.90 -10.17 12.97
CA PRO A 28 6.84 -9.20 14.06
C PRO A 28 5.64 -8.25 13.96
N ASP A 29 5.10 -7.79 15.09
CA ASP A 29 3.89 -6.96 15.13
C ASP A 29 4.07 -5.57 14.50
N ASP A 30 5.26 -4.99 14.59
CA ASP A 30 5.67 -3.77 13.91
C ASP A 30 5.63 -3.93 12.37
N VAL A 31 6.12 -5.07 11.86
CA VAL A 31 6.03 -5.42 10.44
C VAL A 31 4.57 -5.58 10.01
N LYS A 32 3.74 -6.23 10.82
CA LYS A 32 2.28 -6.35 10.55
C LYS A 32 1.60 -4.98 10.48
N GLN A 33 1.93 -4.07 11.39
CA GLN A 33 1.38 -2.71 11.37
C GLN A 33 1.84 -1.90 10.15
N ALA A 34 3.10 -2.05 9.74
CA ALA A 34 3.59 -1.42 8.51
C ALA A 34 2.77 -1.87 7.29
N PHE A 35 2.48 -3.17 7.14
CA PHE A 35 1.62 -3.65 6.07
C PHE A 35 0.21 -3.04 6.12
N VAL A 36 -0.43 -3.02 7.29
CA VAL A 36 -1.77 -2.43 7.44
C VAL A 36 -1.78 -0.95 7.04
N SER A 37 -0.72 -0.20 7.37
CA SER A 37 -0.61 1.21 7.03
C SER A 37 -0.46 1.48 5.54
N LEU A 38 0.05 0.53 4.76
CA LEU A 38 0.31 0.68 3.33
C LEU A 38 -0.85 0.22 2.44
N ILE A 39 -1.75 -0.63 2.94
CA ILE A 39 -2.89 -1.15 2.17
C ILE A 39 -3.72 -0.06 1.46
N PRO A 40 -4.04 1.10 2.10
CA PRO A 40 -4.82 2.15 1.43
C PRO A 40 -4.15 2.73 0.18
N ASP A 41 -2.82 2.67 0.13
CA ASP A 41 -1.99 3.27 -0.91
C ASP A 41 -1.56 2.25 -1.98
N MET A 42 -1.89 0.97 -1.80
CA MET A 42 -1.51 -0.11 -2.72
C MET A 42 -2.45 -0.20 -3.93
N THR A 43 -1.87 -0.49 -5.11
CA THR A 43 -2.66 -0.89 -6.28
C THR A 43 -3.24 -2.29 -6.08
N PRO A 44 -4.30 -2.67 -6.82
CA PRO A 44 -4.86 -4.02 -6.75
C PRO A 44 -3.82 -5.13 -6.97
N GLU A 45 -2.90 -4.93 -7.91
CA GLU A 45 -1.82 -5.89 -8.21
C GLU A 45 -0.84 -6.03 -7.04
N GLN A 46 -0.57 -4.93 -6.32
CA GLN A 46 0.25 -4.94 -5.12
C GLN A 46 -0.45 -5.65 -3.96
N ILE A 47 -1.77 -5.49 -3.83
CA ILE A 47 -2.59 -6.23 -2.86
C ILE A 47 -2.57 -7.73 -3.15
N ASP A 48 -2.74 -8.14 -4.41
CA ASP A 48 -2.67 -9.55 -4.80
C ASP A 48 -1.30 -10.16 -4.52
N MET A 49 -0.23 -9.42 -4.80
CA MET A 49 1.13 -9.82 -4.47
C MET A 49 1.34 -9.98 -2.95
N LEU A 50 0.85 -9.03 -2.14
CA LEU A 50 0.90 -9.13 -0.69
C LEU A 50 0.19 -10.39 -0.18
N ILE A 51 -1.01 -10.68 -0.68
CA ILE A 51 -1.78 -11.87 -0.32
C ILE A 51 -0.98 -13.14 -0.64
N ALA A 52 -0.42 -13.26 -1.85
CA ALA A 52 0.34 -14.43 -2.26
C ALA A 52 1.57 -14.68 -1.36
N ILE A 53 2.17 -13.61 -0.83
CA ILE A 53 3.36 -13.69 0.02
C ILE A 53 2.98 -14.06 1.45
N LEU A 54 1.91 -13.47 1.98
CA LEU A 54 1.42 -13.85 3.31
C LEU A 54 0.97 -15.32 3.32
N GLU A 55 0.34 -15.81 2.24
CA GLU A 55 -0.03 -17.22 2.09
C GLU A 55 1.18 -18.17 2.11
N LYS A 56 2.29 -17.79 1.46
CA LYS A 56 3.55 -18.55 1.52
C LYS A 56 4.17 -18.58 2.91
N ASN A 57 4.09 -17.48 3.65
CA ASN A 57 4.62 -17.39 5.02
C ASN A 57 3.78 -18.21 6.01
N VAL A 58 2.46 -18.27 5.82
CA VAL A 58 1.57 -19.14 6.60
C VAL A 58 1.82 -20.63 6.29
N ALA A 59 2.25 -20.96 5.07
CA ALA A 59 2.56 -22.33 4.64
C ALA A 59 3.95 -22.85 5.06
N GLY A 60 4.71 -22.09 5.87
CA GLY A 60 5.98 -22.57 6.45
C GLY A 60 7.23 -22.37 5.58
N ALA A 61 7.28 -21.31 4.77
CA ALA A 61 8.53 -20.92 4.10
C ALA A 61 9.60 -20.47 5.13
N PRO A 62 10.88 -20.81 4.92
CA PRO A 62 11.95 -20.57 5.90
C PRO A 62 12.17 -19.07 6.15
N GLU A 63 12.40 -18.69 7.42
CA GLU A 63 12.58 -17.32 7.93
C GLU A 63 13.53 -16.40 7.12
N ILE A 64 14.41 -16.97 6.30
CA ILE A 64 15.36 -16.25 5.45
C ILE A 64 14.64 -15.53 4.30
N GLU A 65 13.66 -16.17 3.65
CA GLU A 65 12.88 -15.53 2.57
C GLU A 65 12.01 -14.40 3.12
N ALA A 66 11.46 -14.57 4.33
CA ALA A 66 10.71 -13.53 5.01
C ALA A 66 11.56 -12.29 5.29
N ARG A 67 12.83 -12.47 5.69
CA ARG A 67 13.72 -11.36 6.04
C ARG A 67 14.20 -10.56 4.82
N GLU A 68 14.55 -11.24 3.72
CA GLU A 68 14.87 -10.57 2.45
C GLU A 68 13.64 -9.85 1.88
N PHE A 69 12.46 -10.43 2.05
CA PHE A 69 11.21 -9.82 1.62
C PHE A 69 10.84 -8.57 2.44
N VAL A 70 10.94 -8.62 3.77
CA VAL A 70 10.75 -7.43 4.63
C VAL A 70 11.66 -6.29 4.16
N LYS A 71 12.92 -6.61 3.85
CA LYS A 71 13.87 -5.62 3.32
C LYS A 71 13.46 -5.07 1.95
N SER A 72 12.92 -5.91 1.06
CA SER A 72 12.39 -5.42 -0.23
C SER A 72 11.16 -4.53 -0.07
N ILE A 73 10.32 -4.79 0.93
CA ILE A 73 9.15 -3.98 1.25
C ILE A 73 9.59 -2.64 1.84
N GLU A 74 10.54 -2.63 2.77
CA GLU A 74 11.13 -1.39 3.29
C GLU A 74 11.69 -0.52 2.17
N LEU A 75 12.46 -1.09 1.25
CA LEU A 75 13.00 -0.37 0.09
C LEU A 75 11.91 0.16 -0.85
N ALA A 76 10.87 -0.64 -1.12
CA ALA A 76 9.75 -0.21 -1.95
C ALA A 76 8.95 0.90 -1.28
N ASN A 77 8.77 0.83 0.04
CA ASN A 77 8.07 1.84 0.82
C ASN A 77 8.87 3.16 0.89
N ASP A 78 10.18 3.08 1.07
CA ASP A 78 11.06 4.25 1.04
C ASP A 78 11.01 4.92 -0.34
N ALA A 79 11.03 4.13 -1.41
CA ALA A 79 10.90 4.62 -2.78
C ALA A 79 9.54 5.28 -3.02
N TYR A 80 8.44 4.63 -2.61
CA TYR A 80 7.08 5.16 -2.73
C TYR A 80 6.89 6.45 -1.91
N THR A 81 7.33 6.46 -0.66
CA THR A 81 7.24 7.65 0.22
C THR A 81 8.04 8.81 -0.36
N LYS A 82 9.20 8.53 -0.95
CA LYS A 82 10.01 9.53 -1.62
C LYS A 82 9.29 10.07 -2.87
N GLU A 83 8.80 9.18 -3.73
CA GLU A 83 8.08 9.56 -4.96
C GLU A 83 6.81 10.37 -4.63
N ARG A 84 6.06 9.99 -3.59
CA ARG A 84 4.90 10.73 -3.13
C ARG A 84 5.26 12.13 -2.63
N LYS A 85 6.34 12.26 -1.85
CA LYS A 85 6.83 13.57 -1.38
C LYS A 85 7.32 14.44 -2.53
N ASP A 86 8.02 13.85 -3.50
CA ASP A 86 8.51 14.56 -4.67
C ASP A 86 7.33 15.04 -5.53
N LEU A 87 6.29 14.21 -5.69
CA LEU A 87 5.06 14.56 -6.40
C LEU A 87 4.27 15.65 -5.65
N GLU A 88 4.08 15.51 -4.34
CA GLU A 88 3.46 16.54 -3.48
C GLU A 88 4.19 17.88 -3.62
N ALA A 89 5.52 17.88 -3.60
CA ALA A 89 6.32 19.08 -3.76
C ALA A 89 6.16 19.70 -5.16
N GLN A 90 6.14 18.88 -6.23
CA GLN A 90 5.89 19.36 -7.59
C GLN A 90 4.49 19.96 -7.73
N THR A 91 3.46 19.28 -7.25
CA THR A 91 2.09 19.76 -7.32
C THR A 91 1.90 21.06 -6.53
N MET A 92 2.52 21.20 -5.36
CA MET A 92 2.49 22.46 -4.61
C MET A 92 3.18 23.60 -5.36
N ALA A 93 4.33 23.34 -5.99
CA ALA A 93 5.02 24.35 -6.80
C ALA A 93 4.19 24.79 -8.02
N GLU A 94 3.51 23.86 -8.68
CA GLU A 94 2.58 24.19 -9.78
C GLU A 94 1.37 25.00 -9.31
N LEU A 95 0.84 24.69 -8.12
CA LEU A 95 -0.27 25.45 -7.53
C LEU A 95 0.16 26.88 -7.16
N ASP A 96 1.36 27.06 -6.60
CA ASP A 96 1.91 28.39 -6.31
C ASP A 96 2.07 29.21 -7.60
N GLU A 97 2.54 28.60 -8.69
CA GLU A 97 2.68 29.26 -9.98
C GLU A 97 1.32 29.68 -10.58
N VAL A 98 0.30 28.82 -10.44
CA VAL A 98 -1.08 29.15 -10.85
C VAL A 98 -1.66 30.29 -10.00
N GLU A 99 -1.41 30.29 -8.69
CA GLU A 99 -1.86 31.36 -7.79
C GLU A 99 -1.20 32.70 -8.13
N ASP A 100 0.09 32.72 -8.44
CA ASP A 100 0.80 33.92 -8.89
C ASP A 100 0.25 34.46 -10.22
N ILE A 101 -0.08 33.59 -11.18
CA ILE A 101 -0.69 33.98 -12.45
C ILE A 101 -2.08 34.59 -12.22
N LEU A 102 -2.90 33.99 -11.35
CA LEU A 102 -4.23 34.51 -11.01
C LEU A 102 -4.14 35.89 -10.34
N ASN A 103 -3.21 36.06 -9.40
CA ASN A 103 -2.99 37.34 -8.71
C ASN A 103 -2.51 38.46 -9.65
N GLN A 104 -1.81 38.13 -10.74
CA GLN A 104 -1.41 39.10 -11.77
C GLN A 104 -2.55 39.47 -12.73
N LEU A 105 -3.56 38.60 -12.89
CA LEU A 105 -4.73 38.86 -13.73
C LEU A 105 -5.84 39.65 -13.02
N GLU A 106 -5.84 39.67 -11.69
CA GLU A 106 -6.78 40.46 -10.86
C GLU A 106 -6.30 41.91 -10.56
N GLN A 107 -5.13 42.31 -11.05
CA GLN A 107 -4.62 43.69 -11.02
C GLN A 107 -4.84 44.44 -12.34
#